data_AF-A0A8S2V406-F1
#
_entry.id   AF-A0A8S2V406-F1
#
_cell.length_a   1.000
_cell.length_b   1.000
_cell.length_c   1.000
_cell.angle_alpha   90.00
_cell.angle_beta   90.00
_cell.angle_gamma   90.00
#
_symmetry.space_group_name_H-M   'P 1'
#
loop_
_entity.id
_entity.type
_entity.pdbx_description
1 polymer ?
#
loop_
_entity_poly.entity_id
_entity_poly.type
_entity_poly.pdbx_seq_one_letter_code
_entity_poly.pdbx_strand_id
1 'polypeptide(L)' 'MLGEHLNSDESRGLLLAIDKMREILHGEKITLPEIVVVGDQSVGKSSVL' A
#
# COMPACT_ATOMS: atom_id res chain seq x y z
N MET A 1 -10.25 0.55 19.14
CA MET A 1 -9.38 1.74 19.33
C MET A 1 -8.33 1.92 18.24
N LEU A 2 -7.82 0.88 17.55
CA LEU A 2 -6.86 1.08 16.43
C LEU A 2 -7.50 1.64 15.14
N GLY A 3 -8.75 1.28 14.84
CA GLY A 3 -9.40 1.61 13.56
C GLY A 3 -9.60 3.09 13.27
N GLU A 4 -9.73 3.94 14.31
CA GLU A 4 -9.90 5.39 14.12
C GLU A 4 -8.61 6.08 13.66
N HIS A 5 -7.44 5.58 14.06
CA HIS A 5 -6.14 6.14 13.65
C HIS A 5 -5.73 5.70 12.23
N LEU A 6 -6.18 4.52 11.78
CA LEU A 6 -5.85 3.99 10.44
C LEU A 6 -6.52 4.79 9.31
N ASN A 7 -7.62 5.48 9.59
CA ASN A 7 -8.39 6.28 8.62
C ASN A 7 -8.34 7.79 8.90
N SER A 8 -7.30 8.25 9.61
CA SER A 8 -7.05 9.67 9.80
C SER A 8 -6.53 10.33 8.52
N ASP A 9 -6.65 11.66 8.43
CA ASP A 9 -6.12 12.41 7.28
C ASP A 9 -4.59 12.38 7.20
N GLU A 10 -3.93 12.27 8.35
CA GLU A 10 -2.48 12.07 8.44
C GLU A 10 -2.07 10.73 7.80
N SER A 11 -2.76 9.64 8.17
CA SER A 11 -2.53 8.31 7.59
C SER A 11 -2.75 8.30 6.08
N ARG A 12 -3.79 8.99 5.58
CA ARG A 12 -4.03 9.16 4.13
C ARG A 12 -2.92 9.95 3.46
N GLY A 13 -2.46 11.03 4.09
CA GLY A 13 -1.37 11.86 3.58
C GLY A 13 -0.07 11.07 3.41
N LEU A 14 0.25 10.19 4.36
CA LEU A 14 1.41 9.32 4.28
C LEU A 14 1.31 8.33 3.11
N LEU A 15 0.16 7.67 2.92
CA LEU A 15 -0.05 6.76 1.79
C LEU A 15 0.12 7.47 0.45
N LEU A 16 -0.48 8.66 0.29
CA LEU A 16 -0.34 9.46 -0.92
C LEU A 16 1.11 9.88 -1.20
N ALA A 17 1.92 10.12 -0.17
CA ALA A 17 3.33 10.42 -0.35
C ALA A 17 4.12 9.22 -0.90
N ILE A 18 3.82 8.00 -0.42
CA ILE A 18 4.41 6.75 -0.91
C ILE A 18 4.00 6.50 -2.37
N ASP A 19 2.73 6.73 -2.72
CA ASP A 19 2.26 6.58 -4.10
C ASP A 19 2.96 7.56 -5.05
N LYS A 20 3.09 8.83 -4.65
CA LYS A 20 3.86 9.83 -5.43
C LYS A 20 5.33 9.44 -5.60
N MET A 21 5.97 8.93 -4.54
CA MET A 21 7.34 8.44 -4.64
C MET A 21 7.45 7.27 -5.60
N ARG A 22 6.48 6.35 -5.62
CA ARG A 22 6.44 5.22 -6.54
C ARG A 22 6.36 5.68 -8.01
N GLU A 23 5.52 6.67 -8.29
CA GLU A 23 5.38 7.24 -9.63
C GLU A 23 6.67 7.91 -10.13
N ILE A 24 7.33 8.67 -9.26
CA ILE A 24 8.55 9.44 -9.59
C ILE A 24 9.77 8.52 -9.76
N LEU A 25 9.91 7.52 -8.88
CA LEU A 25 11.09 6.67 -8.79
C LEU A 25 11.02 5.43 -9.69
N HIS A 26 10.06 5.35 -10.61
CA HIS A 26 9.91 4.22 -11.53
C HIS A 26 11.23 3.92 -12.26
N GLY A 27 11.77 2.72 -12.01
CA GLY A 27 13.02 2.24 -12.62
C GLY A 27 14.27 2.36 -11.72
N GLU A 28 14.19 3.08 -10.61
CA GLU A 28 15.26 3.07 -9.61
C GLU A 28 15.13 1.89 -8.64
N LYS A 29 16.27 1.35 -8.17
CA LYS A 29 16.31 0.29 -7.15
C LYS A 29 16.09 0.86 -5.75
N ILE A 30 14.95 1.52 -5.54
CA ILE A 30 14.55 2.02 -4.23
C ILE A 30 13.39 1.18 -3.72
N THR A 31 13.55 0.59 -2.53
CA THR A 31 12.50 -0.19 -1.89
C THR A 31 11.53 0.75 -1.18
N LEU A 32 10.32 0.88 -1.70
CA LEU A 32 9.23 1.60 -1.05
C LEU A 32 8.35 0.63 -0.25
N PRO A 33 7.82 1.05 0.92
CA PRO A 33 6.82 0.29 1.65
C PRO A 33 5.62 -0.08 0.78
N GLU A 34 5.19 -1.34 0.87
CA GLU A 34 4.00 -1.85 0.18
C GLU A 34 3.35 -2.99 0.95
N ILE A 35 2.05 -3.18 0.70
CA ILE A 35 1.30 -4.32 1.19
C ILE A 35 1.06 -5.24 0.01
N VAL A 36 1.65 -6.43 0.05
CA VAL A 36 1.51 -7.44 -1.00
C VAL A 36 0.61 -8.57 -0.48
N VAL A 37 -0.42 -8.91 -1.25
CA VAL A 37 -1.29 -10.04 -0.95
C VAL A 37 -0.72 -11.31 -1.57
N VAL A 38 -0.42 -12.28 -0.71
CA VAL A 38 0.20 -13.57 -1.08
C VAL A 38 -0.74 -14.71 -0.70
N GLY A 39 -0.85 -15.70 -1.59
CA GLY A 39 -1.71 -16.88 -1.41
C GLY A 39 -1.78 -17.73 -2.68
N ASP A 40 -2.25 -18.97 -2.57
CA ASP A 40 -2.42 -19.87 -3.72
C ASP A 40 -3.39 -19.30 -4.78
N GLN A 41 -3.23 -19.66 -6.06
CA GLN A 41 -4.03 -19.17 -7.19
C GLN A 41 -5.54 -19.23 -6.89
N SER A 42 -5.98 -20.32 -6.27
CA SER A 42 -7.39 -20.66 -6.05
C SER A 42 -8.05 -19.93 -4.87
N VAL A 43 -7.29 -19.29 -3.98
CA VAL A 43 -7.82 -18.75 -2.70
C VAL A 43 -8.53 -17.40 -2.82
N GLY A 44 -8.74 -16.90 -4.05
CA GLY A 44 -9.47 -15.65 -4.27
C GLY A 44 -8.73 -14.40 -3.81
N LYS A 45 -7.41 -14.32 -4.01
CA LYS A 45 -6.63 -13.09 -3.74
C LYS A 45 -7.22 -11.85 -4.43
N SER A 46 -7.82 -12.06 -5.61
CA SER A 46 -8.50 -11.04 -6.42
C SER A 46 -9.89 -10.64 -5.91
N SER A 47 -10.42 -11.31 -4.88
CA SER A 47 -11.67 -10.90 -4.22
C SER A 47 -11.43 -10.20 -2.88
N VAL A 48 -10.18 -10.15 -2.41
CA VAL A 48 -9.77 -9.47 -1.18
C VAL A 48 -9.26 -8.07 -1.48
N LEU A 49 -8.43 -7.95 -2.53
CA LEU A 49 -8.05 -6.68 -3.16
C LEU A 49 -9.08 -6.29 -4.22
#